data_AF-A0A8S3YSM9-F1
#
_entry.id   AF-A0A8S3YSM9-F1
#
_cell.length_a   1.000
_cell.length_b   1.000
_cell.length_c   1.000
_cell.angle_alpha   90.00
_cell.angle_beta   90.00
_cell.angle_gamma   90.00
#
_symmetry.space_group_name_H-M   'P 1'
#
loop_
_entity.id
_entity.type
_entity.pdbx_description
1 polymer ?
#
loop_
_entity_poly.entity_id
_entity_poly.type
_entity_poly.pdbx_seq_one_letter_code
_entity_poly.pdbx_strand_id
1 'polypeptide(L)' 'RNLALKQKTRQSSNSTTFPERGLSSHAVDGNRRNIFDEQSSCSQTGVQWEPSWEVQFNLPVIISNVIVFNRD' A
#
# COMPACT_ATOMS: atom_id res chain seq x y z
N ARG A 1 16.94 -1.86 7.36
CA ARG A 1 16.58 -0.68 6.53
C ARG A 1 15.31 -1.02 5.77
N ASN A 2 14.28 -0.14 5.77
CA ASN A 2 13.11 -0.34 4.92
C ASN A 2 13.40 0.23 3.53
N LEU A 3 13.47 -0.63 2.51
CA LEU A 3 13.71 -0.23 1.13
C LEU A 3 12.44 0.29 0.43
N ALA A 4 11.26 -0.09 0.91
CA ALA A 4 9.97 0.28 0.34
C ALA A 4 9.51 1.69 0.72
N LEU A 5 10.05 2.26 1.82
CA LEU A 5 9.64 3.57 2.35
C LEU A 5 9.63 4.66 1.26
N LYS A 6 8.46 5.26 1.05
CA LYS A 6 8.21 6.34 0.08
C LYS A 6 8.54 6.00 -1.38
N GLN A 7 8.66 4.71 -1.70
CA GLN A 7 8.79 4.28 -3.09
C GLN A 7 7.48 4.46 -3.84
N LYS A 8 7.58 4.45 -5.17
CA LYS A 8 6.40 4.49 -6.03
C LYS A 8 5.62 3.19 -5.89
N THR A 9 4.30 3.28 -5.87
CA THR A 9 3.40 2.14 -5.73
C THR A 9 2.34 2.16 -6.82
N ARG A 10 1.77 0.99 -7.11
CA ARG A 10 0.58 0.84 -7.93
C ARG A 10 -0.35 -0.19 -7.26
N GLN A 11 -1.64 0.01 -7.43
CA GLN A 11 -2.64 -1.03 -7.15
C GLN A 11 -3.53 -1.18 -8.38
N SER A 12 -4.11 -2.36 -8.59
CA SER A 12 -4.84 -2.65 -9.83
C SER A 12 -6.10 -1.82 -10.02
N SER A 13 -6.71 -1.34 -8.94
CA SER A 13 -7.77 -0.33 -8.98
C SER A 13 -7.75 0.51 -7.70
N ASN A 14 -8.31 1.72 -7.75
CA ASN A 14 -8.58 2.51 -6.56
C ASN A 14 -10.03 2.30 -6.12
N SER A 15 -10.27 2.29 -4.81
CA SER A 15 -11.65 2.31 -4.30
C SER A 15 -12.36 3.61 -4.70
N THR A 16 -13.60 3.49 -5.19
CA THR A 16 -14.46 4.64 -5.50
C THR A 16 -15.23 5.14 -4.27
N THR A 17 -15.37 4.32 -3.24
CA THR A 17 -16.07 4.67 -1.99
C THR A 17 -15.26 5.66 -1.15
N PHE A 18 -13.94 5.46 -1.07
CA PHE A 18 -13.04 6.31 -0.29
C PHE A 18 -11.77 6.62 -1.10
N PRO A 19 -11.86 7.44 -2.16
CA PRO A 19 -10.81 7.60 -3.15
C PRO A 19 -9.48 8.09 -2.57
N GLU A 20 -9.52 8.88 -1.50
CA GLU A 20 -8.31 9.45 -0.86
C GLU A 20 -7.81 8.64 0.35
N ARG A 21 -8.63 7.75 0.93
CA ARG A 21 -8.27 7.02 2.17
C ARG A 21 -7.51 5.71 1.91
N GLY A 22 -7.59 5.21 0.68
CA GLY A 22 -7.08 3.90 0.28
C GLY A 22 -5.96 3.94 -0.77
N LEU A 23 -5.17 5.01 -0.81
CA LEU A 23 -4.11 5.16 -1.81
C LEU A 23 -3.04 4.08 -1.65
N SER A 24 -2.52 3.56 -2.77
CA SER A 24 -1.47 2.54 -2.75
C SER A 24 -0.22 2.97 -1.97
N SER A 25 0.09 4.27 -1.96
CA SER A 25 1.27 4.84 -1.29
C SER A 25 1.20 4.76 0.23
N HIS A 26 0.01 4.62 0.81
CA HIS A 26 -0.15 4.51 2.27
C HIS A 26 0.57 3.27 2.82
N ALA A 27 0.60 2.16 2.08
CA ALA A 27 1.32 0.95 2.51
C ALA A 27 2.85 1.11 2.63
N VAL A 28 3.41 2.22 2.15
CA VAL A 28 4.84 2.53 2.22
C VAL A 28 5.15 3.92 2.78
N ASP A 29 4.20 4.57 3.45
CA ASP A 29 4.37 5.92 4.00
C ASP A 29 5.21 5.95 5.31
N GLY A 30 5.41 4.79 5.93
CA GLY A 30 6.17 4.61 7.18
C GLY A 30 5.30 4.56 8.45
N ASN A 31 3.99 4.69 8.31
CA ASN A 31 3.01 4.54 9.38
C ASN A 31 2.42 3.12 9.33
N ARG A 32 2.23 2.51 10.50
CA ARG A 32 1.74 1.12 10.65
C ARG A 32 0.31 1.06 11.19
N ARG A 33 -0.39 2.21 11.22
CA ARG A 33 -1.79 2.27 11.63
C ARG A 33 -2.62 1.41 10.69
N ASN A 34 -3.24 0.39 11.26
CA ASN A 34 -4.06 -0.62 10.59
C ASN A 34 -5.57 -0.32 10.64
N ILE A 35 -5.97 0.84 11.17
CA ILE A 35 -7.37 1.27 11.22
C ILE A 35 -7.72 2.05 9.95
N PHE A 36 -8.77 1.63 9.24
CA PHE A 36 -9.26 2.31 8.03
C PHE A 36 -10.38 3.30 8.38
N ASP A 37 -9.99 4.54 8.68
CA ASP A 37 -10.88 5.67 8.93
C ASP A 37 -10.43 6.92 8.15
N GLU A 38 -10.84 8.12 8.57
CA GLU A 38 -10.51 9.38 7.90
C GLU A 38 -9.01 9.69 7.87
N GLN A 39 -8.24 9.07 8.77
CA GLN A 39 -6.79 9.22 8.92
C GLN A 39 -6.07 7.90 8.59
N SER A 40 -6.71 7.07 7.74
CA SER A 40 -6.19 5.79 7.28
C SER A 40 -4.78 5.91 6.70
N SER A 41 -3.94 4.93 7.03
CA SER A 41 -2.62 4.68 6.42
C SER A 41 -2.60 3.30 5.73
N CYS A 42 -3.78 2.83 5.31
CA CYS A 42 -3.94 1.58 4.59
C CYS A 42 -4.21 1.83 3.10
N SER A 43 -3.79 0.91 2.24
CA SER A 43 -4.22 0.85 0.84
C SER A 43 -5.57 0.13 0.70
N GLN A 44 -6.38 0.49 -0.29
CA GLN A 44 -7.65 -0.18 -0.60
C GLN A 44 -7.94 -0.16 -2.10
N THR A 45 -8.10 -1.35 -2.68
CA THR A 45 -8.57 -1.48 -4.07
C THR A 45 -10.07 -1.26 -4.19
N GLY A 46 -10.57 -1.15 -5.42
CA GLY A 46 -11.97 -1.43 -5.70
C GLY A 46 -12.30 -2.92 -5.51
N VAL A 47 -13.60 -3.24 -5.52
CA VAL A 47 -14.07 -4.63 -5.54
C VAL A 47 -13.92 -5.16 -6.97
N GLN A 48 -13.02 -6.11 -7.16
CA GLN A 48 -12.70 -6.70 -8.47
C GLN A 48 -12.12 -8.10 -8.30
N TRP A 49 -12.03 -8.85 -9.40
CA TRP A 49 -11.31 -10.12 -9.44
C TRP A 49 -9.80 -9.88 -9.35
N GLU A 50 -9.08 -10.74 -8.60
CA GLU A 50 -7.62 -10.72 -8.46
C GLU A 50 -7.01 -9.31 -8.18
N PRO A 51 -7.40 -8.66 -7.06
CA PRO A 51 -6.81 -7.38 -6.69
C PRO A 51 -5.31 -7.54 -6.42
N SER A 52 -4.51 -6.56 -6.86
CA SER A 52 -3.06 -6.58 -6.69
C SER A 52 -2.54 -5.22 -6.26
N TRP A 53 -1.44 -5.25 -5.52
CA TRP A 53 -0.67 -4.10 -5.09
C TRP A 53 0.80 -4.39 -5.34
N GLU A 54 1.55 -3.38 -5.77
CA GLU A 54 2.98 -3.48 -6.04
C GLU A 54 3.73 -2.23 -5.63
N VAL A 55 4.99 -2.42 -5.22
CA VAL A 55 5.99 -1.37 -5.04
C VAL A 55 7.01 -1.45 -6.16
N GLN A 56 7.37 -0.29 -6.72
CA GLN A 56 8.30 -0.16 -7.82
C GLN A 56 9.64 0.39 -7.31
N PHE A 57 10.72 -0.34 -7.60
CA PHE A 57 12.09 0.09 -7.35
C PHE A 57 12.73 0.52 -8.66
N ASN A 58 13.43 1.67 -8.66
CA ASN A 58 14.10 2.18 -9.86
C ASN A 58 15.31 1.36 -10.29
N LEU A 59 15.88 0.57 -9.37
CA LEU A 59 17.01 -0.31 -9.59
C LEU A 59 16.70 -1.68 -8.99
N PRO A 60 17.31 -2.76 -9.50
CA PRO A 60 17.25 -4.06 -8.85
C PRO A 60 17.71 -3.97 -7.40
N VAL A 61 16.93 -4.55 -6.49
CA VAL A 61 17.23 -4.60 -5.05
C VAL A 61 17.20 -6.03 -4.57
N ILE A 62 18.10 -6.36 -3.65
CA ILE A 62 18.08 -7.66 -2.95
C ILE A 62 17.14 -7.52 -1.75
N ILE A 63 16.06 -8.30 -1.77
CA ILE A 63 15.06 -8.32 -0.69
C ILE A 63 15.33 -9.55 0.18
N SER A 64 15.59 -9.32 1.47
CA SER A 64 15.79 -10.40 2.44
C SER A 64 14.55 -10.72 3.26
N ASN A 65 13.62 -9.77 3.41
CA ASN A 65 12.41 -9.91 4.19
C ASN A 65 11.31 -8.98 3.67
N VAL A 66 10.06 -9.45 3.74
CA VAL A 66 8.85 -8.65 3.49
C VAL A 66 7.95 -8.76 4.71
N ILE A 67 7.56 -7.62 5.27
CA ILE A 67 6.64 -7.52 6.42
C ILE A 67 5.36 -6.86 5.92
N VAL A 68 4.21 -7.50 6.18
CA VAL A 68 2.88 -7.00 5.83
C VAL A 68 2.10 -6.71 7.10
N PHE A 69 1.51 -5.52 7.19
CA PHE A 69 0.59 -5.15 8.27
C PHE A 69 -0.83 -5.22 7.71
N ASN A 70 -1.65 -6.12 8.26
CA ASN A 70 -3.05 -6.25 7.86
C ASN A 70 -3.90 -5.17 8.55
N ARG A 71 -5.04 -4.82 7.93
CA ARG A 71 -6.08 -3.97 8.53
C ARG A 71 -6.75 -4.69 9.72
N ASP A 72 -7.09 -3.92 10.75
CA ASP A 72 -7.94 -4.34 11.88
C ASP A 72 -9.44 -4.07 11.61
#